data_AF-A0A9D5CNT6-F1
#
_entry.id   AF-A0A9D5CNT6-F1
#
_cell.length_a   1.000
_cell.length_b   1.000
_cell.length_c   1.000
_cell.angle_alpha   90.00
_cell.angle_beta   90.00
_cell.angle_gamma   90.00
#
_symmetry.space_group_name_H-M   'P 1'
#
loop_
_entity.id
_entity.type
_entity.pdbx_description
1 polymer ?
#
loop_
_entity_poly.entity_id
_entity_poly.type
_entity_poly.pdbx_seq_one_letter_code
_entity_poly.pdbx_strand_id
1 'polypeptide(L)'
;MTSNQSIQSEEVPGSVMEQRKRKRMLSNRDSARRSRMKKQQHLDDLINQVSHLKNENVQILMQVDLIKQQYLIMDSENSVLRTEIMDLTERLTSLNSVLHFVEEFSGMAIDIPKIPDPLLKPWQHPCSTLPPITASSTMFQY
;
A
#
# COMPACT_ATOMS: atom_id res chain seq x y z
N MET A 1 25.35 80.69 -25.13
CA MET A 1 25.66 79.44 -24.41
C MET A 1 25.09 79.56 -23.01
N THR A 2 23.84 79.15 -22.81
CA THR A 2 23.14 79.26 -21.52
C THR A 2 23.06 77.89 -20.87
N SER A 3 23.67 77.77 -19.69
CA SER A 3 23.53 76.67 -18.73
C SER A 3 22.06 76.26 -18.60
N ASN A 4 21.64 74.99 -18.62
CA ASN A 4 22.36 73.78 -18.25
C ASN A 4 22.25 73.45 -16.75
N GLN A 5 21.55 74.26 -15.94
CA GLN A 5 21.44 74.02 -14.49
C GLN A 5 20.49 72.84 -14.24
N SER A 6 21.10 71.69 -13.93
CA SER A 6 20.44 70.53 -13.33
C SER A 6 19.64 70.99 -12.12
N ILE A 7 18.30 70.96 -12.23
CA ILE A 7 17.40 71.17 -11.11
C ILE A 7 17.56 69.94 -10.21
N GLN A 8 18.52 70.02 -9.31
CA GLN A 8 18.61 69.12 -8.18
C GLN A 8 17.54 69.59 -7.21
N SER A 9 16.33 69.04 -7.39
CA SER A 9 15.20 69.25 -6.50
C SER A 9 15.64 68.90 -5.07
N GLU A 10 15.82 69.92 -4.24
CA GLU A 10 16.02 69.78 -2.80
C GLU A 10 14.74 69.17 -2.22
N GLU A 11 14.69 67.84 -2.17
CA GLU A 11 13.59 67.11 -1.54
C GLU A 11 13.58 67.45 -0.05
N VAL A 12 12.57 68.22 0.38
CA VAL A 12 12.32 68.51 1.80
C VAL A 12 12.29 67.17 2.57
N PRO A 13 13.12 66.98 3.61
CA PRO A 13 13.30 65.68 4.28
C PRO A 13 11.99 64.99 4.73
N GLY A 14 10.94 65.78 5.03
CA GLY A 14 9.61 65.27 5.38
C GLY A 14 8.83 64.63 4.20
N SER A 15 9.05 65.11 2.97
CA SER A 15 8.42 64.58 1.74
C SER A 15 8.88 63.15 1.43
N VAL A 16 10.20 62.92 1.50
CA VAL A 16 10.83 61.62 1.24
C VAL A 16 10.38 60.57 2.24
N MET A 17 10.27 60.96 3.51
CA MET A 17 9.79 60.09 4.59
C MET A 17 8.33 59.69 4.39
N GLU A 18 7.47 60.62 3.98
CA GLU A 18 6.06 60.33 3.70
C GLU A 18 5.90 59.43 2.47
N GLN A 19 6.68 59.64 1.42
CA GLN A 19 6.71 58.76 0.24
C GLN A 19 7.18 57.35 0.61
N ARG A 20 8.22 57.22 1.46
CA ARG A 20 8.70 55.93 1.97
C ARG A 20 7.64 55.22 2.81
N LYS A 21 6.92 55.95 3.66
CA LYS A 21 5.81 55.43 4.46
C LYS A 21 4.69 54.89 3.56
N ARG A 22 4.27 55.65 2.53
CA ARG A 22 3.28 55.18 1.55
C ARG A 22 3.73 53.93 0.82
N LYS A 23 4.98 53.88 0.33
CA LYS A 23 5.55 52.68 -0.32
C LYS A 23 5.54 51.48 0.63
N ARG A 24 5.91 51.65 1.90
CA ARG A 24 5.85 50.58 2.92
C ARG A 24 4.43 50.10 3.17
N MET A 25 3.45 51.00 3.26
CA MET A 25 2.05 50.60 3.44
C MET A 25 1.54 49.77 2.26
N LEU A 26 1.85 50.17 1.02
CA LEU A 26 1.46 49.41 -0.16
C LEU A 26 2.16 48.03 -0.23
N SER A 27 3.46 47.99 0.07
CA SER A 27 4.24 46.73 0.10
C SER A 27 3.77 45.79 1.21
N ASN A 28 3.51 46.29 2.42
CA ASN A 28 2.94 45.50 3.51
C ASN A 28 1.53 44.99 3.17
N ARG A 29 0.72 45.82 2.50
CA ARG A 29 -0.60 45.40 2.04
C ARG A 29 -0.50 44.25 1.03
N ASP A 30 0.39 44.37 0.05
CA ASP A 30 0.57 43.33 -0.96
C ASP A 30 1.15 42.04 -0.37
N SER A 31 2.15 42.14 0.51
CA SER A 31 2.74 40.98 1.19
C SER A 31 1.76 40.30 2.15
N ALA A 32 0.93 41.05 2.90
CA ALA A 32 -0.14 40.47 3.70
C ALA A 32 -1.17 39.73 2.84
N ARG A 33 -1.55 40.29 1.68
CA ARG A 33 -2.44 39.63 0.71
C ARG A 33 -1.82 38.33 0.19
N ARG A 34 -0.56 38.36 -0.28
CA ARG A 34 0.16 37.17 -0.76
C ARG A 34 0.29 36.10 0.31
N SER A 35 0.57 36.50 1.56
CA SER A 35 0.65 35.58 2.69
C SER A 35 -0.69 34.88 2.94
N ARG A 36 -1.79 35.63 2.94
CA ARG A 36 -3.15 35.06 3.05
C ARG A 36 -3.47 34.11 1.89
N MET A 37 -3.15 34.51 0.65
CA MET A 37 -3.36 33.66 -0.52
C MET A 37 -2.56 32.36 -0.46
N LYS A 38 -1.28 32.42 -0.08
CA LYS A 38 -0.44 31.22 0.08
C LYS A 38 -0.97 30.27 1.16
N LYS A 39 -1.46 30.81 2.28
CA LYS A 39 -2.12 30.01 3.33
C LYS A 39 -3.41 29.36 2.83
N GLN A 40 -4.22 30.10 2.07
CA GLN A 40 -5.46 29.54 1.49
C GLN A 40 -5.15 28.39 0.53
N GLN A 41 -4.20 28.59 -0.40
CA GLN A 41 -3.76 27.54 -1.32
C GLN A 41 -3.30 26.29 -0.58
N HIS A 42 -2.49 26.45 0.48
CA HIS A 42 -2.03 25.30 1.25
C HIS A 42 -3.18 24.56 1.97
N LEU A 43 -4.19 25.28 2.46
CA LEU A 43 -5.38 24.65 3.03
C LEU A 43 -6.19 23.90 1.97
N ASP A 44 -6.38 24.50 0.80
CA ASP A 44 -7.09 23.87 -0.32
C ASP A 44 -6.35 22.60 -0.78
N ASP A 45 -5.02 22.66 -0.88
CA ASP A 45 -4.17 21.51 -1.23
C ASP A 45 -4.28 20.39 -0.19
N LEU A 46 -4.31 20.71 1.11
CA LEU A 46 -4.50 19.73 2.18
C LEU A 46 -5.89 19.09 2.12
N ILE A 47 -6.94 19.87 1.87
CA ILE A 47 -8.31 19.37 1.70
C ILE A 47 -8.38 18.40 0.51
N ASN A 48 -7.76 18.77 -0.61
CA ASN A 48 -7.69 17.93 -1.80
C ASN A 48 -6.94 16.62 -1.53
N GLN A 49 -5.80 16.68 -0.83
CA GLN A 49 -5.03 15.49 -0.44
C GLN A 49 -5.85 14.56 0.46
N VAL A 50 -6.53 15.10 1.47
CA VAL A 50 -7.40 14.29 2.36
C VAL A 50 -8.53 13.64 1.57
N SER A 51 -9.17 14.37 0.65
CA SER A 51 -10.22 13.84 -0.21
C SER A 51 -9.69 12.71 -1.10
N HIS A 52 -8.52 12.92 -1.73
CA HIS A 52 -7.87 11.94 -2.58
C HIS A 52 -7.54 10.65 -1.80
N LEU A 53 -6.85 10.77 -0.65
CA LEU A 53 -6.49 9.64 0.19
C LEU A 53 -7.70 8.87 0.71
N LYS A 54 -8.81 9.57 1.02
CA LYS A 54 -10.07 8.91 1.40
C LYS A 54 -10.62 8.06 0.26
N ASN A 55 -10.60 8.59 -0.97
CA ASN A 55 -11.06 7.85 -2.14
C ASN A 55 -10.17 6.64 -2.43
N GLU A 56 -8.85 6.79 -2.35
CA GLU A 56 -7.89 5.68 -2.50
C GLU A 56 -8.11 4.60 -1.43
N ASN A 57 -8.33 4.99 -0.18
CA ASN A 57 -8.60 4.05 0.91
C ASN A 57 -9.87 3.24 0.64
N VAL A 58 -10.96 3.89 0.21
CA VAL A 58 -12.20 3.20 -0.20
C VAL A 58 -11.93 2.22 -1.34
N GLN A 59 -11.16 2.61 -2.37
CA GLN A 59 -10.82 1.72 -3.48
C GLN A 59 -9.98 0.52 -3.04
N ILE A 60 -9.00 0.72 -2.15
CA ILE A 60 -8.18 -0.36 -1.59
C ILE A 60 -9.06 -1.33 -0.80
N LEU A 61 -9.96 -0.83 0.04
CA LEU A 61 -10.88 -1.68 0.80
C LEU A 61 -11.77 -2.53 -0.11
N MET A 62 -12.31 -1.94 -1.18
CA MET A 62 -13.09 -2.69 -2.17
C MET A 62 -12.26 -3.79 -2.86
N GLN A 63 -11.00 -3.51 -3.19
CA GLN A 63 -10.10 -4.50 -3.78
C GLN A 63 -9.77 -5.63 -2.80
N VAL A 64 -9.53 -5.31 -1.53
CA VAL A 64 -9.28 -6.29 -0.48
C VAL A 64 -10.49 -7.21 -0.31
N ASP A 65 -11.70 -6.65 -0.26
CA ASP A 65 -12.92 -7.44 -0.13
C ASP A 65 -13.13 -8.36 -1.35
N LEU A 66 -12.89 -7.86 -2.56
CA LEU A 66 -12.98 -8.65 -3.79
C LEU A 66 -11.97 -9.81 -3.80
N ILE A 67 -10.71 -9.54 -3.45
CA ILE A 67 -9.65 -10.57 -3.39
C ILE A 67 -9.99 -11.60 -2.30
N LYS A 68 -10.49 -11.14 -1.15
CA LYS A 68 -10.92 -12.02 -0.06
C LYS A 68 -12.04 -12.96 -0.51
N GLN A 69 -13.04 -12.47 -1.25
CA GLN A 69 -14.10 -13.31 -1.79
C GLN A 69 -13.56 -14.37 -2.76
N GLN A 70 -12.67 -13.98 -3.67
CA GLN A 70 -12.02 -14.92 -4.60
C GLN A 70 -11.19 -15.97 -3.87
N TYR A 71 -10.45 -15.56 -2.84
CA TYR A 71 -9.68 -16.47 -2.00
C TYR A 71 -10.57 -17.50 -1.32
N LEU A 72 -11.71 -17.10 -0.75
CA LEU A 72 -12.64 -18.03 -0.10
C LEU A 72 -13.22 -19.05 -1.08
N ILE A 73 -13.51 -18.63 -2.32
CA ILE A 73 -13.96 -19.55 -3.38
C ILE A 73 -12.85 -20.57 -3.68
N MET A 74 -11.63 -20.10 -3.94
CA MET A 74 -10.48 -20.95 -4.23
C MET A 74 -10.16 -21.91 -3.08
N ASP A 75 -10.26 -21.46 -1.83
CA ASP A 75 -10.05 -22.28 -0.64
C ASP A 75 -11.11 -23.40 -0.53
N SER A 76 -12.38 -23.07 -0.84
CA SER A 76 -13.45 -24.07 -0.87
C SER A 76 -13.22 -25.14 -1.96
N GLU A 77 -12.82 -24.72 -3.16
CA GLU A 77 -12.46 -25.64 -4.25
C GLU A 77 -11.26 -26.51 -3.87
N ASN A 78 -10.24 -25.92 -3.21
CA ASN A 78 -9.07 -26.65 -2.72
C ASN A 78 -9.48 -27.71 -1.68
N SER A 79 -10.40 -27.38 -0.79
CA SER A 79 -10.94 -28.31 0.23
C SER A 79 -11.67 -29.50 -0.40
N VAL A 80 -12.48 -29.25 -1.44
CA VAL A 80 -13.14 -30.32 -2.21
C VAL A 80 -12.10 -31.23 -2.85
N LEU A 81 -11.12 -30.67 -3.57
CA LEU A 81 -10.06 -31.45 -4.21
C LEU A 81 -9.24 -32.28 -3.20
N ARG A 82 -8.95 -31.73 -2.02
CA ARG A 82 -8.28 -32.47 -0.93
C ARG A 82 -9.09 -33.66 -0.45
N THR A 83 -10.41 -33.48 -0.33
CA THR A 83 -11.32 -34.55 0.07
C THR A 83 -11.35 -35.64 -1.00
N GLU A 84 -11.46 -35.28 -2.27
CA GLU A 84 -11.42 -36.25 -3.38
C GLU A 84 -10.10 -37.03 -3.44
N ILE A 85 -8.96 -36.35 -3.25
CA ILE A 85 -7.65 -37.00 -3.18
C ILE A 85 -7.61 -38.00 -2.02
N MET A 86 -8.14 -37.63 -0.85
CA MET A 86 -8.20 -38.51 0.32
C MET A 86 -9.06 -39.75 0.04
N ASP A 87 -10.25 -39.57 -0.53
CA ASP A 87 -11.15 -40.67 -0.89
C ASP A 87 -10.53 -41.63 -1.91
N LEU A 88 -9.88 -41.09 -2.95
CA LEU A 88 -9.20 -41.90 -3.96
C LEU A 88 -8.00 -42.65 -3.37
N THR A 89 -7.26 -42.01 -2.46
CA THR A 89 -6.13 -42.62 -1.76
C THR A 89 -6.59 -43.75 -0.85
N GLU A 90 -7.69 -43.58 -0.14
CA GLU A 90 -8.28 -44.63 0.70
C GLU A 90 -8.71 -45.83 -0.15
N ARG A 91 -9.40 -45.59 -1.27
CA ARG A 91 -9.81 -46.65 -2.20
C ARG A 91 -8.62 -47.41 -2.76
N LEU A 92 -7.57 -46.70 -3.18
CA LEU A 92 -6.35 -47.32 -3.70
C LEU A 92 -5.62 -48.12 -2.61
N THR A 93 -5.57 -47.62 -1.38
CA THR A 93 -4.98 -48.33 -0.23
C THR A 93 -5.75 -49.61 0.10
N SER A 94 -7.09 -49.57 0.02
CA SER A 94 -7.95 -50.75 0.19
C SER A 94 -7.66 -51.81 -0.88
N LEU A 95 -7.54 -51.41 -2.15
CA LEU A 95 -7.17 -52.31 -3.24
C LEU A 95 -5.76 -52.90 -3.04
N ASN A 96 -4.79 -52.08 -2.66
CA ASN A 96 -3.43 -52.53 -2.33
C ASN A 96 -3.45 -53.56 -1.19
N SER A 97 -4.30 -53.36 -0.17
CA SER A 97 -4.46 -54.31 0.95
C SER A 97 -5.01 -55.66 0.48
N VAL A 98 -5.98 -55.66 -0.45
CA VAL A 98 -6.49 -56.90 -1.07
C VAL A 98 -5.40 -57.60 -1.88
N LEU A 99 -4.58 -56.85 -2.63
CA LEU A 99 -3.46 -57.41 -3.39
C LEU A 99 -2.42 -58.06 -2.48
N HIS A 100 -2.07 -57.42 -1.36
CA HIS A 100 -1.18 -58.02 -0.36
C HIS A 100 -1.74 -59.34 0.20
N PHE A 101 -3.05 -59.41 0.45
CA PHE A 101 -3.69 -60.67 0.87
C PHE A 101 -3.59 -61.78 -0.19
N VAL A 102 -3.78 -61.44 -1.47
CA VAL A 102 -3.67 -62.40 -2.58
C VAL A 102 -2.22 -62.86 -2.80
N GLU A 103 -1.25 -61.95 -2.69
CA GLU A 103 0.18 -62.26 -2.74
C GLU A 103 0.55 -63.28 -1.66
N GLU A 104 0.10 -63.07 -0.41
CA GLU A 104 0.32 -63.99 0.70
C GLU A 104 -0.30 -65.36 0.47
N PHE A 105 -1.53 -65.41 -0.08
CA PHE A 105 -2.23 -66.67 -0.31
C PHE A 105 -1.71 -67.46 -1.53
N SER A 106 -1.34 -66.76 -2.60
CA SER A 106 -0.91 -67.38 -3.87
C SER A 106 0.59 -67.70 -3.90
N GLY A 107 1.39 -67.08 -3.04
CA GLY A 107 2.86 -67.21 -3.04
C GLY A 107 3.53 -66.57 -4.26
N MET A 108 2.77 -65.84 -5.09
CA MET A 108 3.25 -65.09 -6.24
C MET A 108 3.52 -63.65 -5.83
N ALA A 109 4.75 -63.16 -6.02
CA ALA A 109 5.09 -61.77 -5.74
C ALA A 109 4.31 -60.82 -6.66
N ILE A 110 3.61 -59.85 -6.07
CA ILE A 110 2.83 -58.84 -6.80
C ILE A 110 3.50 -57.47 -6.58
N ASP A 111 3.83 -56.76 -7.66
CA ASP A 111 4.40 -55.41 -7.57
C ASP A 111 3.31 -54.38 -7.23
N ILE A 112 3.20 -54.04 -5.94
CA ILE A 112 2.17 -53.14 -5.41
C ILE A 112 2.76 -51.73 -5.21
N PRO A 113 2.26 -50.71 -5.93
CA PRO A 113 2.82 -49.36 -5.86
C PRO A 113 2.55 -48.67 -4.52
N LYS A 114 3.58 -48.05 -3.95
CA LYS A 114 3.50 -47.27 -2.70
C LYS A 114 2.87 -45.90 -2.95
N ILE A 115 1.78 -45.61 -2.25
CA ILE A 115 1.05 -44.34 -2.39
C ILE A 115 1.72 -43.27 -1.51
N PRO A 116 2.11 -42.10 -2.06
CA PRO A 116 2.62 -40.97 -1.27
C PRO A 116 1.55 -40.36 -0.36
N ASP A 117 1.96 -39.60 0.67
CA ASP A 117 1.02 -38.88 1.55
C ASP A 117 0.17 -37.89 0.73
N PRO A 118 -1.16 -38.06 0.67
CA PRO A 118 -2.07 -37.24 -0.12
C PRO A 118 -2.11 -35.77 0.34
N LEU A 119 -1.68 -35.47 1.57
CA LEU A 119 -1.72 -34.13 2.15
C LEU A 119 -0.35 -33.46 2.23
N LEU A 120 0.66 -33.98 1.50
CA LEU A 120 1.96 -33.31 1.34
C LEU A 120 1.73 -31.80 1.25
N LYS A 121 2.20 -31.04 2.26
CA LYS A 121 1.96 -29.60 2.39
C LYS A 121 2.76 -28.90 1.27
N PRO A 122 2.18 -28.63 0.08
CA PRO A 122 2.98 -28.25 -1.08
C PRO A 122 3.52 -26.82 -0.90
N TRP A 123 2.91 -26.08 0.02
CA TRP A 123 3.11 -24.66 0.27
C TRP A 123 3.66 -24.38 1.66
N GLN A 124 4.54 -25.24 2.19
CA GLN A 124 5.42 -24.80 3.28
C GLN A 124 6.37 -23.73 2.73
N HIS A 125 5.86 -22.50 2.65
CA HIS A 125 6.64 -21.34 2.26
C HIS A 125 7.78 -21.18 3.26
N PRO A 126 9.03 -20.88 2.82
CA PRO A 126 10.17 -20.60 3.71
C PRO A 126 9.95 -19.46 4.73
N CYS A 127 8.79 -18.80 4.72
CA CYS A 127 8.49 -17.56 5.41
C CYS A 127 7.53 -17.69 6.62
N SER A 128 7.27 -18.90 7.14
CA SER A 128 6.48 -19.04 8.39
C SER A 128 7.25 -18.61 9.65
N THR A 129 8.50 -18.18 9.50
CA THR A 129 9.38 -17.73 10.59
C THR A 129 9.91 -16.31 10.35
N LEU A 130 9.13 -15.43 9.71
CA LEU A 130 9.47 -14.00 9.80
C LEU A 130 9.29 -13.57 11.27
N PRO A 131 10.35 -13.06 11.93
CA PRO A 131 10.18 -12.47 13.24
C PRO A 131 9.15 -11.34 13.17
N PRO A 132 8.39 -11.08 14.25
CA PRO A 132 7.43 -9.98 14.26
C PRO A 132 8.16 -8.71 13.83
N ILE A 133 7.60 -8.02 12.83
CA ILE A 133 8.09 -6.71 12.39
C ILE A 133 7.95 -5.79 13.59
N THR A 134 9.02 -5.62 14.35
CA THR A 134 9.11 -4.61 15.38
C THR A 134 9.07 -3.28 14.66
N ALA A 135 7.98 -2.53 14.80
CA ALA A 135 7.90 -1.17 14.30
C ALA A 135 9.10 -0.39 14.86
N SER A 136 10.08 -0.08 14.01
CA SER A 136 11.19 0.77 14.42
C SER A 136 10.61 2.16 14.69
N SER A 137 10.56 2.52 15.97
CA SER A 137 10.02 3.77 16.50
C SER A 137 10.81 5.03 16.09
N THR A 138 11.61 4.96 15.04
CA THR A 138 12.56 6.01 14.65
C THR A 138 12.19 6.79 13.40
N MET A 139 11.00 6.57 12.82
CA MET A 139 10.60 7.32 11.60
C MET A 139 10.14 8.76 11.84
N PHE A 140 10.10 9.23 13.10
CA PHE A 140 9.79 10.62 13.43
C PHE A 140 10.95 11.29 14.16
N GLN A 141 12.12 11.36 13.52
CA GLN A 141 13.15 12.31 13.89
C GLN A 141 13.40 13.28 12.74
N TYR A 142 12.77 14.45 12.93
CA TYR A 142 12.93 15.76 12.27
C TYR A 142 12.32 15.95 10.88
#